data_AF-A0A3F3PKW0-F1
#
_entry.id   AF-A0A3F3PKW0-F1
#
_cell.length_a   1.000
_cell.length_b   1.000
_cell.length_c   1.000
_cell.angle_alpha   90.00
_cell.angle_beta   90.00
_cell.angle_gamma   90.00
#
_symmetry.space_group_name_H-M   'P 1'
#
loop_
_entity.id
_entity.type
_entity.pdbx_description
1 polymer ?
#
loop_
_entity_poly.entity_id
_entity_poly.type
_entity_poly.pdbx_seq_one_letter_code
_entity_poly.pdbx_strand_id
1 'polypeptide(L)'
;MTADTLPPVSKTSVLIIGGGPTGLTTALLLARYDLKTIIVERHYHRTGQPKAHAINPRSLEIFCQMGLDTPGLRSSGVPPGDGDTVRFVVSMAGREHGTLPYERQGPDTLEITPEPLFNIPQPSLEDFLLSAVKRNENITFCRGMQWEGCYQLEPRLLVSNVRERATDNLKIVASGYVLDCGGANSRARDLLGIPFAPLPQYVQNKVHHLSVHFNADLSGFQPGTLWWKTSPEKFTEQYCRELLDNVSFHAQGFPSTGSRLAIGERLPYEILSVTAWSTWPRTAGFYQSRKFPRAFVVGDAAHAFPPTGGLGVNTGIADAHNLAWKIQAVENGWANETILATYGKERRPVAVANAHQSVKNQVKLRNLKAALRNPPTDTASEDWDRWKEHLDTELRANAEHFDSIRLQIGYRYGEDEVSAGEEPCDVYVPSNKPGSRLPHAWIFFKGQKRLSTLDLVDGTGFVLILSDNSAGFLAAAVADFKGVPVTIHTFRVGSDFVLLADWWLSTVGLSSPGSGLLIRPDQHILGNVTSVEEIEQLVAACLCA
;
A
#
# COMPACT_ATOMS: atom_id res chain seq x y z
N MET A 1 23.90 -8.39 12.52
CA MET A 1 24.78 -7.54 11.70
C MET A 1 24.31 -6.11 11.76
N THR A 2 25.23 -5.21 12.08
CA THR A 2 25.04 -3.88 12.67
C THR A 2 24.44 -2.88 11.69
N ALA A 3 23.55 -2.00 12.17
CA ALA A 3 23.11 -0.83 11.42
C ALA A 3 24.32 0.08 11.13
N ASP A 4 24.24 0.88 10.06
CA ASP A 4 25.31 1.82 9.72
C ASP A 4 25.40 2.89 10.81
N THR A 5 26.62 3.25 11.20
CA THR A 5 26.86 4.35 12.13
C THR A 5 26.68 5.67 11.39
N LEU A 6 25.90 6.60 11.94
CA LEU A 6 25.79 7.95 11.38
C LEU A 6 26.98 8.82 11.86
N PRO A 7 27.82 9.34 10.94
CA PRO A 7 28.88 10.29 11.28
C PRO A 7 28.33 11.54 11.97
N PRO A 8 29.17 12.31 12.71
CA PRO A 8 28.74 13.55 13.35
C PRO A 8 28.08 14.55 12.39
N VAL A 9 28.56 14.61 11.14
CA VAL A 9 28.01 15.42 10.07
C VAL A 9 27.90 14.57 8.81
N SER A 10 26.74 14.58 8.18
CA SER A 10 26.45 13.84 6.94
C SER A 10 25.73 14.70 5.92
N LYS A 11 25.86 14.35 4.63
CA LYS A 11 25.11 14.95 3.53
C LYS A 11 24.41 13.87 2.71
N THR A 12 23.18 14.12 2.28
CA THR A 12 22.38 13.19 1.46
C THR A 12 21.45 13.98 0.54
N SER A 13 20.93 13.37 -0.53
CA SER A 13 19.88 14.03 -1.34
C SER A 13 18.57 14.06 -0.56
N VAL A 14 18.22 12.93 0.08
CA VAL A 14 16.97 12.78 0.83
C VAL A 14 17.25 12.18 2.21
N LEU A 15 16.68 12.79 3.26
CA LEU A 15 16.62 12.22 4.60
C LEU A 15 15.23 11.62 4.82
N ILE A 16 15.17 10.34 5.20
CA ILE A 16 13.92 9.61 5.45
C ILE A 16 13.83 9.31 6.96
N ILE A 17 12.74 9.73 7.58
CA ILE A 17 12.48 9.51 9.02
C ILE A 17 11.58 8.30 9.16
N GLY A 18 12.08 7.20 9.72
CA GLY A 18 11.33 5.96 9.92
C GLY A 18 11.72 4.84 8.96
N GLY A 19 12.01 3.66 9.51
CA GLY A 19 12.48 2.46 8.81
C GLY A 19 11.44 1.36 8.63
N GLY A 20 10.16 1.71 8.58
CA GLY A 20 9.07 0.77 8.26
C GLY A 20 8.92 0.52 6.75
N PRO A 21 7.94 -0.28 6.31
CA PRO A 21 7.78 -0.66 4.90
C PRO A 21 7.72 0.55 3.95
N THR A 22 7.01 1.61 4.33
CA THR A 22 6.94 2.85 3.56
C THR A 22 8.31 3.53 3.42
N GLY A 23 9.06 3.68 4.52
CA GLY A 23 10.38 4.33 4.48
C GLY A 23 11.41 3.54 3.67
N LEU A 24 11.42 2.21 3.82
CA LEU A 24 12.27 1.30 3.04
C LEU A 24 11.92 1.36 1.55
N THR A 25 10.62 1.34 1.21
CA THR A 25 10.16 1.43 -0.18
C THR A 25 10.50 2.78 -0.81
N THR A 26 10.29 3.88 -0.08
CA THR A 26 10.68 5.24 -0.52
C THR A 26 12.16 5.31 -0.87
N ALA A 27 13.04 4.76 -0.01
CA ALA A 27 14.48 4.77 -0.26
C ALA A 27 14.85 3.97 -1.51
N LEU A 28 14.28 2.78 -1.67
CA LEU A 28 14.51 1.93 -2.84
C LEU A 28 14.05 2.59 -4.14
N LEU A 29 12.88 3.23 -4.15
CA LEU A 29 12.37 3.98 -5.31
C LEU A 29 13.30 5.14 -5.68
N LEU A 30 13.72 5.94 -4.70
CA LEU A 30 14.62 7.08 -4.93
C LEU A 30 16.01 6.63 -5.40
N ALA A 31 16.51 5.50 -4.91
CA ALA A 31 17.79 4.95 -5.34
C ALA A 31 17.79 4.51 -6.81
N ARG A 32 16.63 4.15 -7.39
CA ARG A 32 16.50 3.90 -8.84
C ARG A 32 16.76 5.15 -9.69
N TYR A 33 16.64 6.32 -9.08
CA TYR A 33 16.91 7.61 -9.70
C TYR A 33 18.27 8.19 -9.30
N ASP A 34 19.17 7.34 -8.78
CA ASP A 34 20.50 7.70 -8.29
C ASP A 34 20.51 8.74 -7.15
N LEU A 35 19.40 8.86 -6.42
CA LEU A 35 19.31 9.76 -5.28
C LEU A 35 19.83 9.06 -4.01
N LYS A 36 20.89 9.63 -3.43
CA LYS A 36 21.41 9.18 -2.14
C LYS A 36 20.40 9.43 -1.03
N THR A 37 20.19 8.42 -0.19
CA THR A 37 19.23 8.46 0.92
C THR A 37 19.90 8.05 2.22
N ILE A 38 19.53 8.73 3.30
CA ILE A 38 19.81 8.29 4.67
C ILE A 38 18.46 8.04 5.34
N ILE A 39 18.26 6.83 5.86
CA ILE A 39 17.09 6.48 6.65
C ILE A 39 17.49 6.48 8.12
N VAL A 40 16.75 7.22 8.96
CA VAL A 40 16.93 7.24 10.41
C VAL A 40 15.74 6.56 11.10
N GLU A 41 16.01 5.46 11.80
CA GLU A 41 15.03 4.70 12.56
C GLU A 41 15.34 4.79 14.06
N ARG A 42 14.37 5.25 14.86
CA ARG A 42 14.57 5.46 16.30
C ARG A 42 14.70 4.16 17.09
N HIS A 43 14.21 3.03 16.61
CA HIS A 43 14.22 1.75 17.30
C HIS A 43 15.41 0.87 16.86
N TYR A 44 16.21 0.40 17.82
CA TYR A 44 17.33 -0.52 17.58
C TYR A 44 16.89 -1.89 17.04
N HIS A 45 15.74 -2.35 17.54
CA HIS A 45 15.14 -3.60 17.13
C HIS A 45 13.74 -3.30 16.60
N ARG A 46 13.32 -4.05 15.58
CA ARG A 46 11.93 -4.06 15.17
C ARG A 46 11.08 -4.61 16.32
N THR A 47 9.83 -4.15 16.37
CA THR A 47 8.82 -4.85 17.17
C THR A 47 8.59 -6.22 16.54
N GLY A 48 8.75 -7.31 17.29
CA GLY A 48 8.45 -8.68 16.82
C GLY A 48 6.96 -8.98 16.67
N GLN A 49 6.14 -7.94 16.49
CA GLN A 49 4.71 -8.06 16.37
C GLN A 49 4.31 -8.10 14.90
N PRO A 50 3.44 -9.03 14.53
CA PRO A 50 2.79 -9.02 13.25
C PRO A 50 1.77 -7.88 13.20
N LYS A 51 1.96 -6.99 12.23
CA LYS A 51 1.17 -5.77 12.03
C LYS A 51 0.28 -5.99 10.80
N ALA A 52 0.50 -5.26 9.70
CA ALA A 52 -0.16 -5.54 8.44
C ALA A 52 0.25 -6.93 7.93
N HIS A 53 -0.66 -7.61 7.20
CA HIS A 53 -0.36 -8.90 6.58
C HIS A 53 -0.81 -8.97 5.10
N ALA A 54 -1.83 -8.24 4.69
CA ALA A 54 -2.31 -8.25 3.32
C ALA A 54 -1.52 -7.26 2.45
N ILE A 55 -0.79 -7.75 1.46
CA ILE A 55 -0.10 -6.92 0.46
C ILE A 55 -0.87 -6.99 -0.85
N ASN A 56 -1.45 -5.85 -1.22
CA ASN A 56 -2.39 -5.77 -2.32
C ASN A 56 -1.68 -5.70 -3.69
N PRO A 57 -2.43 -5.84 -4.79
CA PRO A 57 -1.84 -5.84 -6.12
C PRO A 57 -1.05 -4.59 -6.45
N ARG A 58 -1.50 -3.40 -6.04
CA ARG A 58 -0.79 -2.15 -6.36
C ARG A 58 0.60 -2.12 -5.74
N SER A 59 0.76 -2.55 -4.49
CA SER A 59 2.07 -2.64 -3.84
C SER A 59 3.00 -3.61 -4.56
N LEU A 60 2.47 -4.74 -5.02
CA LEU A 60 3.26 -5.78 -5.69
C LEU A 60 3.64 -5.38 -7.11
N GLU A 61 2.74 -4.71 -7.84
CA GLU A 61 3.06 -4.08 -9.12
C GLU A 61 4.19 -3.05 -8.99
N ILE A 62 4.20 -2.27 -7.90
CA ILE A 62 5.28 -1.32 -7.59
C ILE A 62 6.58 -2.08 -7.32
N PHE A 63 6.55 -3.15 -6.53
CA PHE A 63 7.73 -3.98 -6.28
C PHE A 63 8.28 -4.64 -7.56
N CYS A 64 7.39 -5.12 -8.45
CA CYS A 64 7.76 -5.64 -9.77
C CYS A 64 8.42 -4.55 -10.62
N GLN A 65 7.83 -3.36 -10.70
CA GLN A 65 8.40 -2.22 -11.42
C GLN A 65 9.78 -1.81 -10.87
N MET A 66 9.99 -1.94 -9.56
CA MET A 66 11.29 -1.71 -8.91
C MET A 66 12.33 -2.80 -9.21
N GLY A 67 11.95 -3.92 -9.84
CA GLY A 67 12.81 -5.07 -10.08
C GLY A 67 13.06 -5.92 -8.83
N LEU A 68 12.18 -5.84 -7.83
CA LEU A 68 12.26 -6.71 -6.65
C LEU A 68 11.72 -8.10 -6.99
N ASP A 69 12.28 -9.13 -6.34
CA ASP A 69 11.91 -10.54 -6.53
C ASP A 69 10.53 -10.84 -5.88
N THR A 70 9.45 -10.43 -6.55
CA THR A 70 8.08 -10.71 -6.11
C THR A 70 7.76 -12.21 -6.05
N PRO A 71 8.26 -13.09 -6.95
CA PRO A 71 8.12 -14.55 -6.78
C PRO A 71 8.76 -15.07 -5.50
N GLY A 72 10.00 -14.65 -5.20
CA GLY A 72 10.67 -15.00 -3.94
C GLY A 72 9.93 -14.46 -2.72
N LEU A 73 9.43 -13.23 -2.78
CA LEU A 73 8.59 -12.66 -1.72
C LEU A 73 7.32 -13.50 -1.48
N ARG A 74 6.63 -13.94 -2.54
CA ARG A 74 5.44 -14.81 -2.44
C ARG A 74 5.76 -16.16 -1.80
N SER A 75 6.92 -16.74 -2.10
CA SER A 75 7.37 -17.98 -1.42
C SER A 75 7.66 -17.80 0.08
N SER A 76 7.80 -16.55 0.53
CA SER A 76 7.94 -16.16 1.94
C SER A 76 6.62 -15.71 2.57
N GLY A 77 5.48 -15.94 1.88
CA GLY A 77 4.13 -15.64 2.33
C GLY A 77 3.26 -16.88 2.51
N VAL A 78 2.01 -16.65 2.88
CA VAL A 78 0.97 -17.69 3.02
C VAL A 78 0.63 -18.27 1.64
N PRO A 79 0.56 -19.60 1.48
CA PRO A 79 0.12 -20.22 0.24
C PRO A 79 -1.30 -19.77 -0.17
N PRO A 80 -1.60 -19.54 -1.46
CA PRO A 80 -2.89 -19.01 -1.91
C PRO A 80 -4.11 -19.82 -1.44
N GLY A 81 -4.02 -21.15 -1.34
CA GLY A 81 -5.12 -22.00 -0.87
C GLY A 81 -5.31 -22.04 0.65
N ASP A 82 -4.33 -21.55 1.41
CA ASP A 82 -4.42 -21.49 2.87
C ASP A 82 -4.94 -20.13 3.35
N GLY A 83 -4.73 -19.09 2.52
CA GLY A 83 -4.97 -17.70 2.88
C GLY A 83 -6.25 -17.07 2.31
N ASP A 84 -7.08 -17.80 1.58
CA ASP A 84 -8.20 -17.26 0.79
C ASP A 84 -9.55 -17.24 1.51
N THR A 85 -9.60 -17.64 2.78
CA THR A 85 -10.86 -17.83 3.51
C THR A 85 -10.89 -17.11 4.86
N VAL A 86 -12.00 -16.43 5.13
CA VAL A 86 -12.42 -15.95 6.46
C VAL A 86 -13.47 -16.90 7.02
N ARG A 87 -13.27 -17.39 8.25
CA ARG A 87 -14.15 -18.36 8.90
C ARG A 87 -14.86 -17.78 10.10
N PHE A 88 -16.11 -18.17 10.30
CA PHE A 88 -16.96 -17.77 11.42
C PHE A 88 -17.37 -19.01 12.21
N VAL A 89 -16.93 -19.13 13.46
CA VAL A 89 -16.91 -20.41 14.18
C VAL A 89 -17.31 -20.27 15.65
N VAL A 90 -17.65 -21.38 16.31
CA VAL A 90 -17.73 -21.45 17.79
C VAL A 90 -16.35 -21.39 18.42
N SER A 91 -15.40 -22.13 17.82
CA SER A 91 -13.97 -22.18 18.15
C SER A 91 -13.27 -22.86 16.97
N MET A 92 -11.93 -22.89 16.94
CA MET A 92 -11.21 -23.53 15.83
C MET A 92 -11.48 -25.04 15.72
N ALA A 93 -11.59 -25.73 16.86
CA ALA A 93 -12.00 -27.14 16.95
C ALA A 93 -13.52 -27.33 16.87
N GLY A 94 -14.28 -26.24 16.86
CA GLY A 94 -15.73 -26.24 16.97
C GLY A 94 -16.44 -26.21 15.63
N ARG A 95 -17.76 -26.05 15.71
CA ARG A 95 -18.63 -25.90 14.54
C ARG A 95 -18.32 -24.59 13.79
N GLU A 96 -18.28 -24.68 12.47
CA GLU A 96 -18.30 -23.54 11.57
C GLU A 96 -19.74 -23.11 11.26
N HIS A 97 -20.00 -21.81 11.34
CA HIS A 97 -21.28 -21.19 11.04
C HIS A 97 -21.33 -20.61 9.62
N GLY A 98 -20.19 -20.27 9.04
CA GLY A 98 -20.09 -19.78 7.67
C GLY A 98 -18.70 -19.30 7.32
N THR A 99 -18.52 -18.96 6.05
CA THR A 99 -17.26 -18.47 5.49
C THR A 99 -17.50 -17.29 4.57
N LEU A 100 -16.46 -16.47 4.39
CA LEU A 100 -16.36 -15.47 3.32
C LEU A 100 -15.03 -15.68 2.60
N PRO A 101 -14.96 -15.45 1.28
CA PRO A 101 -13.68 -15.36 0.60
C PRO A 101 -12.87 -14.18 1.17
N TYR A 102 -11.55 -14.35 1.27
CA TYR A 102 -10.61 -13.34 1.72
C TYR A 102 -9.76 -12.83 0.56
N GLU A 103 -10.20 -11.71 0.00
CA GLU A 103 -9.56 -10.95 -1.06
C GLU A 103 -9.26 -11.79 -2.31
N ARG A 104 -8.95 -11.12 -3.42
CA ARG A 104 -8.73 -11.80 -4.70
C ARG A 104 -7.29 -12.29 -4.80
N GLN A 105 -7.11 -13.60 -4.62
CA GLN A 105 -5.80 -14.27 -4.67
C GLN A 105 -5.72 -15.35 -5.77
N GLY A 106 -6.86 -15.72 -6.35
CA GLY A 106 -6.97 -16.82 -7.32
C GLY A 106 -6.53 -16.45 -8.74
N PRO A 107 -6.41 -17.46 -9.64
CA PRO A 107 -5.97 -17.29 -11.03
C PRO A 107 -6.76 -16.26 -11.83
N ASP A 108 -8.08 -16.14 -11.60
CA ASP A 108 -8.93 -15.17 -12.31
C ASP A 108 -8.50 -13.72 -12.05
N THR A 109 -7.86 -13.46 -10.91
CA THR A 109 -7.27 -12.14 -10.59
C THR A 109 -6.14 -11.78 -11.55
N LEU A 110 -5.48 -12.77 -12.15
CA LEU A 110 -4.41 -12.57 -13.15
C LEU A 110 -4.92 -11.96 -14.47
N GLU A 111 -6.24 -11.86 -14.66
CA GLU A 111 -6.82 -11.16 -15.80
C GLU A 111 -6.83 -9.63 -15.60
N ILE A 112 -6.81 -9.15 -14.35
CA ILE A 112 -6.92 -7.73 -14.02
C ILE A 112 -5.64 -7.13 -13.41
N THR A 113 -4.73 -7.96 -12.93
CA THR A 113 -3.41 -7.56 -12.42
C THR A 113 -2.42 -8.72 -12.54
N PRO A 114 -1.14 -8.50 -12.89
CA PRO A 114 -0.16 -9.57 -12.92
C PRO A 114 0.22 -10.08 -11.52
N GLU A 115 -0.14 -9.34 -10.47
CA GLU A 115 0.29 -9.58 -9.10
C GLU A 115 -0.90 -9.60 -8.14
N PRO A 116 -1.65 -10.72 -8.03
CA PRO A 116 -2.76 -10.86 -7.08
C PRO A 116 -2.35 -10.63 -5.63
N LEU A 117 -3.29 -10.29 -4.76
CA LEU A 117 -3.00 -10.14 -3.34
C LEU A 117 -2.42 -11.44 -2.76
N PHE A 118 -1.56 -11.33 -1.76
CA PHE A 118 -1.21 -12.45 -0.90
C PHE A 118 -0.94 -11.96 0.52
N ASN A 119 -0.84 -12.91 1.45
CA ASN A 119 -0.63 -12.62 2.87
C ASN A 119 0.83 -12.86 3.26
N ILE A 120 1.44 -11.90 3.92
CA ILE A 120 2.78 -11.99 4.51
C ILE A 120 2.84 -11.09 5.75
N PRO A 121 3.26 -11.59 6.93
CA PRO A 121 3.45 -10.75 8.10
C PRO A 121 4.41 -9.60 7.82
N GLN A 122 4.09 -8.41 8.32
CA GLN A 122 4.91 -7.23 8.12
C GLN A 122 6.40 -7.41 8.47
N PRO A 123 6.82 -8.15 9.52
CA PRO A 123 8.24 -8.38 9.78
C PRO A 123 8.98 -9.05 8.60
N SER A 124 8.35 -10.04 7.96
CA SER A 124 8.91 -10.74 6.79
C SER A 124 8.98 -9.82 5.57
N LEU A 125 7.96 -8.98 5.35
CA LEU A 125 8.01 -7.93 4.33
C LEU A 125 9.14 -6.92 4.61
N GLU A 126 9.28 -6.47 5.86
CA GLU A 126 10.36 -5.57 6.26
C GLU A 126 11.74 -6.21 6.05
N ASP A 127 11.89 -7.52 6.29
CA ASP A 127 13.13 -8.27 6.02
C ASP A 127 13.46 -8.33 4.53
N PHE A 128 12.46 -8.59 3.69
CA PHE A 128 12.61 -8.56 2.24
C PHE A 128 13.08 -7.18 1.74
N LEU A 129 12.38 -6.12 2.15
CA LEU A 129 12.71 -4.75 1.77
C LEU A 129 14.08 -4.31 2.32
N LEU A 130 14.36 -4.63 3.59
CA LEU A 130 15.65 -4.30 4.22
C LEU A 130 16.81 -5.03 3.55
N SER A 131 16.60 -6.26 3.08
CA SER A 131 17.61 -7.00 2.32
C SER A 131 17.92 -6.33 0.99
N ALA A 132 16.92 -5.77 0.30
CA ALA A 132 17.14 -4.95 -0.90
C ALA A 132 17.86 -3.64 -0.57
N VAL A 133 17.47 -2.95 0.51
CA VAL A 133 18.11 -1.72 0.98
C VAL A 133 19.59 -1.92 1.25
N LYS A 134 19.96 -3.00 1.95
CA LYS A 134 21.36 -3.31 2.28
C LYS A 134 22.25 -3.63 1.08
N ARG A 135 21.65 -4.05 -0.05
CA ARG A 135 22.38 -4.32 -1.30
C ARG A 135 22.56 -3.08 -2.16
N ASN A 136 21.96 -1.94 -1.78
CA ASN A 136 21.98 -0.72 -2.57
C ASN A 136 22.92 0.31 -1.95
N GLU A 137 23.98 0.68 -2.67
CA GLU A 137 25.01 1.62 -2.18
C GLU A 137 24.53 3.07 -2.02
N ASN A 138 23.42 3.44 -2.65
CA ASN A 138 22.82 4.77 -2.51
C ASN A 138 21.96 4.91 -1.26
N ILE A 139 21.83 3.87 -0.43
CA ILE A 139 20.98 3.87 0.76
C ILE A 139 21.81 3.57 2.01
N THR A 140 21.80 4.49 2.97
CA THR A 140 22.35 4.27 4.31
C THR A 140 21.22 4.07 5.32
N PHE A 141 21.25 3.00 6.10
CA PHE A 141 20.19 2.69 7.07
C PHE A 141 20.70 2.71 8.52
N CYS A 142 20.33 3.74 9.26
CA CYS A 142 20.80 3.99 10.63
C CYS A 142 19.69 3.73 11.65
N ARG A 143 19.90 2.75 12.54
CA ARG A 143 19.00 2.47 13.67
C ARG A 143 19.44 3.18 14.95
N GLY A 144 18.51 3.35 15.90
CA GLY A 144 18.75 4.09 17.13
C GLY A 144 18.86 5.60 16.95
N MET A 145 18.46 6.11 15.78
CA MET A 145 18.59 7.51 15.40
C MET A 145 17.23 8.19 15.46
N GLN A 146 17.08 9.14 16.37
CA GLN A 146 15.84 9.89 16.56
C GLN A 146 15.99 11.27 15.91
N TRP A 147 15.21 11.55 14.87
CA TRP A 147 15.11 12.89 14.32
C TRP A 147 14.36 13.83 15.28
N GLU A 148 14.87 15.05 15.47
CA GLU A 148 14.36 16.01 16.47
C GLU A 148 13.92 17.36 15.90
N GLY A 149 14.22 17.62 14.63
CA GLY A 149 13.87 18.88 13.98
C GLY A 149 14.77 19.19 12.80
N CYS A 150 14.37 20.17 12.00
CA CYS A 150 15.22 20.76 10.98
C CYS A 150 15.01 22.27 10.89
N TYR A 151 15.94 22.93 10.21
CA TYR A 151 15.80 24.30 9.73
C TYR A 151 16.27 24.39 8.29
N GLN A 152 15.80 25.42 7.58
CA GLN A 152 16.22 25.68 6.20
C GLN A 152 17.44 26.60 6.22
N LEU A 153 18.55 26.13 5.64
CA LEU A 153 19.78 26.91 5.52
C LEU A 153 19.82 27.64 4.18
N GLU A 154 19.37 26.99 3.11
CA GLU A 154 19.25 27.54 1.74
C GLU A 154 17.93 27.05 1.10
N PRO A 155 17.47 27.65 -0.02
CA PRO A 155 16.21 27.24 -0.65
C PRO A 155 16.07 25.72 -0.89
N ARG A 156 17.16 25.06 -1.28
CA ARG A 156 17.20 23.60 -1.53
C ARG A 156 17.99 22.81 -0.47
N LEU A 157 18.26 23.39 0.70
CA LEU A 157 19.06 22.74 1.74
C LEU A 157 18.42 22.84 3.13
N LEU A 158 18.00 21.69 3.65
CA LEU A 158 17.52 21.50 5.01
C LEU A 158 18.64 20.91 5.88
N VAL A 159 18.78 21.40 7.10
CA VAL A 159 19.71 20.86 8.09
C VAL A 159 18.92 20.26 9.23
N SER A 160 19.09 18.97 9.45
CA SER A 160 18.36 18.17 10.43
C SER A 160 19.23 17.79 11.63
N ASN A 161 18.62 17.85 12.81
CA ASN A 161 19.16 17.37 14.07
C ASN A 161 18.68 15.93 14.32
N VAL A 162 19.64 15.01 14.50
CA VAL A 162 19.38 13.59 14.72
C VAL A 162 20.13 13.15 15.98
N ARG A 163 19.40 12.71 16.99
CA ARG A 163 19.97 12.24 18.26
C ARG A 163 20.20 10.73 18.24
N GLU A 164 21.42 10.31 18.53
CA GLU A 164 21.77 8.91 18.75
C GLU A 164 21.30 8.48 20.15
N ARG A 165 20.34 7.56 20.23
CA ARG A 165 19.66 7.26 21.49
C ARG A 165 20.52 6.54 22.54
N ALA A 166 21.57 5.83 22.13
CA ALA A 166 22.46 5.12 23.05
C ALA A 166 23.44 6.07 23.78
N THR A 167 23.85 7.15 23.12
CA THR A 167 24.91 8.05 23.61
C THR A 167 24.41 9.45 23.91
N ASP A 168 23.18 9.78 23.47
CA ASP A 168 22.61 11.13 23.45
C ASP A 168 23.37 12.12 22.55
N ASN A 169 24.32 11.64 21.75
CA ASN A 169 25.08 12.48 20.84
C ASN A 169 24.19 13.03 19.73
N LEU A 170 24.33 14.34 19.49
CA LEU A 170 23.69 15.00 18.35
C LEU A 170 24.51 14.77 17.08
N LYS A 171 23.81 14.41 16.00
CA LYS A 171 24.31 14.28 14.63
C LYS A 171 23.59 15.29 13.75
N ILE A 172 24.29 15.80 12.75
CA ILE A 172 23.76 16.78 11.79
C ILE A 172 23.67 16.14 10.42
N VAL A 173 22.52 16.25 9.77
CA VAL A 173 22.32 15.78 8.39
C VAL A 173 21.84 16.93 7.52
N ALA A 174 22.64 17.29 6.52
CA ALA A 174 22.25 18.22 5.47
C ALA A 174 21.59 17.45 4.32
N SER A 175 20.36 17.81 3.95
CA SER A 175 19.60 17.14 2.89
C SER A 175 18.83 18.09 1.99
N GLY A 176 18.61 17.69 0.74
CA GLY A 176 17.74 18.41 -0.18
C GLY A 176 16.26 18.25 0.19
N TYR A 177 15.90 17.08 0.72
CA TYR A 177 14.54 16.75 1.13
C TYR A 177 14.49 16.09 2.51
N VAL A 178 13.35 16.19 3.19
CA VAL A 178 13.04 15.46 4.43
C VAL A 178 11.69 14.78 4.30
N LEU A 179 11.66 13.44 4.35
CA LEU A 179 10.44 12.64 4.20
C LEU A 179 10.10 11.94 5.52
N ASP A 180 8.98 12.32 6.15
CA ASP A 180 8.47 11.67 7.35
C ASP A 180 7.68 10.41 7.00
N CYS A 181 8.29 9.26 7.25
CA CYS A 181 7.70 7.92 7.19
C CYS A 181 7.55 7.32 8.61
N GLY A 182 7.55 8.16 9.66
CA GLY A 182 7.64 7.77 11.08
C GLY A 182 6.35 7.21 11.69
N GLY A 183 5.31 7.03 10.87
CA GLY A 183 4.05 6.41 11.23
C GLY A 183 3.05 7.33 11.94
N ALA A 184 1.92 6.76 12.38
CA ALA A 184 0.78 7.51 12.88
C ALA A 184 1.11 8.44 14.05
N ASN A 185 2.05 8.05 14.92
CA ASN A 185 2.47 8.84 16.08
C ASN A 185 3.81 9.56 15.84
N SER A 186 4.16 9.84 14.59
CA SER A 186 5.35 10.61 14.26
C SER A 186 5.27 12.00 14.88
N ARG A 187 6.29 12.35 15.67
CA ARG A 187 6.52 13.73 16.13
C ARG A 187 7.12 14.60 15.03
N ALA A 188 7.70 13.97 14.00
CA ALA A 188 8.33 14.71 12.90
C ALA A 188 7.28 15.50 12.11
N ARG A 189 6.14 14.90 11.79
CA ARG A 189 4.96 15.57 11.25
C ARG A 189 4.62 16.87 11.96
N ASP A 190 4.55 16.85 13.30
CA ASP A 190 4.15 18.02 14.08
C ASP A 190 5.21 19.13 14.00
N LEU A 191 6.49 18.76 14.04
CA LEU A 191 7.63 19.69 13.89
C LEU A 191 7.79 20.24 12.47
N LEU A 192 7.35 19.47 11.47
CA LEU A 192 7.23 19.91 10.07
C LEU A 192 5.98 20.78 9.84
N GLY A 193 5.10 20.93 10.85
CA GLY A 193 3.91 21.78 10.76
C GLY A 193 2.82 21.20 9.85
N ILE A 194 2.67 19.87 9.82
CA ILE A 194 1.69 19.17 8.98
C ILE A 194 0.64 18.50 9.89
N PRO A 195 -0.37 19.20 10.41
CA PRO A 195 -1.30 18.61 11.37
C PRO A 195 -2.21 17.54 10.73
N PHE A 196 -2.58 16.55 11.52
CA PHE A 196 -3.73 15.72 11.21
C PHE A 196 -5.00 16.58 11.23
N ALA A 197 -5.86 16.37 10.24
CA ALA A 197 -7.21 16.89 10.21
C ALA A 197 -8.21 15.76 10.54
N PRO A 198 -9.38 16.10 11.09
CA PRO A 198 -10.47 15.15 11.21
C PRO A 198 -10.87 14.59 9.85
N LEU A 199 -11.27 13.32 9.81
CA LEU A 199 -11.92 12.78 8.62
C LEU A 199 -13.27 13.48 8.41
N PRO A 200 -13.54 13.99 7.20
CA PRO A 200 -14.86 14.51 6.87
C PRO A 200 -15.94 13.45 7.16
N GLN A 201 -17.09 13.89 7.70
CA GLN A 201 -18.32 13.10 7.82
C GLN A 201 -18.37 11.97 8.87
N TYR A 202 -17.32 11.74 9.66
CA TYR A 202 -17.33 10.67 10.68
C TYR A 202 -17.00 11.16 12.10
N VAL A 203 -17.70 10.61 13.10
CA VAL A 203 -17.39 10.84 14.52
C VAL A 203 -16.14 10.05 14.90
N GLN A 204 -15.12 10.76 15.36
CA GLN A 204 -13.81 10.21 15.66
C GLN A 204 -13.75 9.60 17.06
N ASN A 205 -13.92 8.29 17.16
CA ASN A 205 -13.63 7.58 18.41
C ASN A 205 -12.33 6.80 18.27
N LYS A 206 -11.40 7.06 19.20
CA LYS A 206 -10.21 6.23 19.35
C LYS A 206 -10.66 4.85 19.83
N VAL A 207 -10.23 3.81 19.12
CA VAL A 207 -10.52 2.42 19.50
C VAL A 207 -9.26 1.78 20.02
N HIS A 208 -9.36 1.15 21.18
CA HIS A 208 -8.27 0.45 21.84
C HIS A 208 -8.33 -1.04 21.50
N HIS A 209 -7.17 -1.61 21.23
CA HIS A 209 -7.00 -3.01 20.86
C HIS A 209 -5.95 -3.64 21.77
N LEU A 210 -6.15 -4.92 22.07
CA LEU A 210 -5.14 -5.76 22.70
C LEU A 210 -4.82 -6.90 21.76
N SER A 211 -3.54 -7.01 21.41
CA SER A 211 -2.99 -8.00 20.50
C SER A 211 -2.14 -9.00 21.27
N VAL A 212 -2.42 -10.29 21.11
CA VAL A 212 -1.61 -11.38 21.68
C VAL A 212 -1.00 -12.18 20.55
N HIS A 213 0.32 -12.20 20.50
CA HIS A 213 1.10 -13.03 19.58
C HIS A 213 1.58 -14.27 20.33
N PHE A 214 1.29 -15.48 19.83
CA PHE A 214 1.67 -16.73 20.48
C PHE A 214 1.98 -17.84 19.48
N ASN A 215 2.78 -18.81 19.92
CA ASN A 215 3.12 -20.02 19.19
C ASN A 215 2.22 -21.20 19.62
N ALA A 216 1.67 -22.00 18.71
CA ALA A 216 0.94 -23.26 18.96
C ALA A 216 0.86 -24.14 17.68
N ASP A 217 0.81 -25.47 17.76
CA ASP A 217 0.62 -26.29 16.54
C ASP A 217 -0.87 -26.28 16.13
N LEU A 218 -1.21 -25.56 15.06
CA LEU A 218 -2.57 -25.53 14.49
C LEU A 218 -2.68 -26.23 13.13
N SER A 219 -1.71 -27.08 12.78
CA SER A 219 -1.71 -27.82 11.51
C SER A 219 -2.91 -28.76 11.34
N GLY A 220 -3.52 -29.22 12.44
CA GLY A 220 -4.70 -30.07 12.44
C GLY A 220 -6.02 -29.37 12.11
N PHE A 221 -6.05 -28.03 12.02
CA PHE A 221 -7.26 -27.26 11.72
C PHE A 221 -7.32 -26.83 10.26
N GLN A 222 -8.55 -26.56 9.80
CA GLN A 222 -8.80 -26.07 8.44
C GLN A 222 -7.92 -24.83 8.11
N PRO A 223 -7.53 -24.62 6.84
CA PRO A 223 -6.85 -23.39 6.44
C PRO A 223 -7.77 -22.17 6.49
N GLY A 224 -7.21 -20.98 6.68
CA GLY A 224 -7.96 -19.72 6.67
C GLY A 224 -7.18 -18.57 7.32
N THR A 225 -7.17 -17.40 6.69
CA THR A 225 -6.43 -16.21 7.15
C THR A 225 -7.01 -15.63 8.43
N LEU A 226 -8.34 -15.55 8.51
CA LEU A 226 -9.05 -14.94 9.64
C LEU A 226 -10.11 -15.88 10.20
N TRP A 227 -10.18 -15.98 11.53
CA TRP A 227 -11.19 -16.73 12.26
C TRP A 227 -11.90 -15.82 13.25
N TRP A 228 -13.22 -15.72 13.10
CA TRP A 228 -14.10 -14.92 13.94
C TRP A 228 -14.94 -15.84 14.81
N LYS A 229 -14.77 -15.71 16.12
CA LYS A 229 -15.41 -16.61 17.07
C LYS A 229 -16.74 -16.07 17.57
N THR A 230 -17.76 -16.91 17.69
CA THR A 230 -18.98 -16.58 18.44
C THR A 230 -18.65 -16.49 19.93
N SER A 231 -19.33 -15.59 20.65
CA SER A 231 -19.07 -15.37 22.07
C SER A 231 -20.38 -15.18 22.83
N PRO A 232 -20.53 -15.81 24.02
CA PRO A 232 -21.64 -15.52 24.91
C PRO A 232 -21.48 -14.16 25.63
N GLU A 233 -20.27 -13.61 25.65
CA GLU A 233 -19.97 -12.31 26.25
C GLU A 233 -20.00 -11.17 25.21
N LYS A 234 -20.02 -9.92 25.67
CA LYS A 234 -19.98 -8.73 24.78
C LYS A 234 -18.70 -8.64 23.93
N PHE A 235 -17.68 -9.46 24.22
CA PHE A 235 -16.40 -9.45 23.53
C PHE A 235 -16.34 -10.54 22.46
N THR A 236 -16.23 -10.12 21.19
CA THR A 236 -15.90 -11.02 20.09
C THR A 236 -14.39 -11.05 19.93
N GLU A 237 -13.80 -12.22 20.15
CA GLU A 237 -12.37 -12.47 19.88
C GLU A 237 -12.18 -12.70 18.38
N GLN A 238 -11.21 -12.01 17.78
CA GLN A 238 -10.78 -12.24 16.41
C GLN A 238 -9.41 -12.90 16.44
N TYR A 239 -9.22 -13.91 15.60
CA TYR A 239 -7.93 -14.56 15.39
C TYR A 239 -7.49 -14.33 13.94
N CYS A 240 -6.27 -13.86 13.77
CA CYS A 240 -5.57 -13.88 12.49
C CYS A 240 -4.55 -15.02 12.57
N ARG A 241 -4.64 -15.96 11.62
CA ARG A 241 -3.69 -17.04 11.50
C ARG A 241 -2.53 -16.56 10.65
N GLU A 242 -1.34 -16.42 11.24
CA GLU A 242 -0.13 -16.22 10.46
C GLU A 242 0.34 -17.57 9.97
N LEU A 243 -0.15 -17.93 8.80
CA LEU A 243 0.00 -19.24 8.19
C LEU A 243 1.44 -19.55 7.69
N LEU A 244 2.46 -18.80 8.13
CA LEU A 244 3.81 -18.96 7.60
C LEU A 244 4.59 -20.13 8.18
N ASP A 245 4.30 -20.54 9.42
CA ASP A 245 5.03 -21.58 10.11
C ASP A 245 4.13 -22.60 10.82
N ASN A 246 2.80 -22.52 10.62
CA ASN A 246 1.79 -23.29 11.36
C ASN A 246 1.85 -23.13 12.89
N VAL A 247 2.66 -22.18 13.37
CA VAL A 247 3.01 -22.04 14.77
C VAL A 247 2.65 -20.65 15.29
N SER A 248 2.77 -19.56 14.52
CA SER A 248 2.53 -18.19 15.03
C SER A 248 1.08 -17.69 14.82
N PHE A 249 0.45 -17.10 15.84
CA PHE A 249 -0.92 -16.56 15.77
C PHE A 249 -1.09 -15.22 16.45
N HIS A 250 -2.01 -14.42 15.89
CA HIS A 250 -2.36 -13.12 16.42
C HIS A 250 -3.84 -13.05 16.81
N ALA A 251 -4.11 -12.97 18.12
CA ALA A 251 -5.46 -12.73 18.63
C ALA A 251 -5.67 -11.25 18.95
N GLN A 252 -6.80 -10.68 18.50
CA GLN A 252 -7.28 -9.36 18.93
C GLN A 252 -8.48 -9.53 19.87
N GLY A 253 -8.33 -9.08 21.12
CA GLY A 253 -9.33 -9.24 22.18
C GLY A 253 -8.68 -9.38 23.57
N PHE A 254 -9.47 -9.24 24.63
CA PHE A 254 -9.01 -9.43 26.01
C PHE A 254 -9.05 -10.93 26.34
N PRO A 255 -7.91 -11.64 26.51
CA PRO A 255 -7.94 -13.02 26.97
C PRO A 255 -8.16 -13.00 28.48
N SER A 256 -9.42 -12.92 28.94
CA SER A 256 -9.70 -13.07 30.36
C SER A 256 -9.39 -14.50 30.86
N THR A 257 -9.18 -15.47 29.96
CA THR A 257 -9.26 -16.91 30.31
C THR A 257 -8.34 -17.87 29.53
N GLY A 258 -7.41 -17.37 28.69
CA GLY A 258 -6.39 -18.20 28.02
C GLY A 258 -6.84 -18.90 26.72
N SER A 259 -5.87 -19.44 25.97
CA SER A 259 -6.03 -20.05 24.63
C SER A 259 -7.04 -21.20 24.55
N ARG A 260 -7.37 -21.84 25.68
CA ARG A 260 -8.31 -22.97 25.74
C ARG A 260 -9.71 -22.61 25.23
N LEU A 261 -10.19 -21.41 25.52
CA LEU A 261 -11.52 -20.94 25.07
C LEU A 261 -11.54 -20.52 23.60
N ALA A 262 -10.39 -20.15 23.05
CA ALA A 262 -10.22 -19.72 21.66
C ALA A 262 -10.25 -20.91 20.69
N ILE A 263 -9.38 -21.87 20.99
CA ILE A 263 -9.11 -23.03 20.14
C ILE A 263 -10.25 -24.05 20.31
N GLY A 264 -10.85 -24.15 21.50
CA GLY A 264 -11.87 -25.13 21.83
C GLY A 264 -11.31 -26.42 22.43
N GLU A 265 -9.99 -26.58 22.41
CA GLU A 265 -9.25 -27.69 23.00
C GLU A 265 -7.96 -27.23 23.70
N ARG A 266 -7.32 -28.13 24.45
CA ARG A 266 -6.10 -27.83 25.20
C ARG A 266 -4.88 -28.16 24.34
N LEU A 267 -4.28 -27.14 23.74
CA LEU A 267 -3.01 -27.26 23.01
C LEU A 267 -1.86 -26.59 23.78
N PRO A 268 -0.63 -27.13 23.69
CA PRO A 268 0.56 -26.41 24.11
C PRO A 268 0.71 -25.11 23.33
N TYR A 269 1.04 -24.01 24.02
CA TYR A 269 1.31 -22.73 23.38
C TYR A 269 2.33 -21.91 24.16
N GLU A 270 3.00 -20.98 23.48
CA GLU A 270 3.96 -20.04 24.05
C GLU A 270 3.57 -18.61 23.68
N ILE A 271 3.32 -17.74 24.66
CA ILE A 271 3.03 -16.32 24.36
C ILE A 271 4.35 -15.61 24.04
N LEU A 272 4.42 -15.04 22.84
CA LEU A 272 5.56 -14.25 22.37
C LEU A 272 5.45 -12.78 22.76
N SER A 273 4.26 -12.18 22.65
CA SER A 273 4.05 -10.78 23.06
C SER A 273 2.58 -10.43 23.30
N VAL A 274 2.34 -9.44 24.15
CA VAL A 274 1.04 -8.81 24.36
C VAL A 274 1.19 -7.30 24.19
N THR A 275 0.41 -6.69 23.31
CA THR A 275 0.50 -5.25 23.03
C THR A 275 -0.86 -4.58 23.04
N ALA A 276 -0.94 -3.52 23.82
CA ALA A 276 -2.03 -2.57 23.73
C ALA A 276 -1.70 -1.51 22.68
N TRP A 277 -2.62 -1.29 21.75
CA TRP A 277 -2.49 -0.27 20.72
C TRP A 277 -3.84 0.39 20.47
N SER A 278 -3.86 1.40 19.61
CA SER A 278 -5.10 2.10 19.32
C SER A 278 -5.13 2.57 17.89
N THR A 279 -6.33 2.55 17.32
CA THR A 279 -6.61 3.12 16.01
C THR A 279 -7.39 4.39 16.16
N TRP A 280 -7.02 5.36 15.34
CA TRP A 280 -7.74 6.62 15.26
C TRP A 280 -7.75 7.07 13.80
N PRO A 281 -8.92 6.96 13.12
CA PRO A 281 -9.07 7.42 11.75
C PRO A 281 -8.75 8.92 11.61
N ARG A 282 -7.70 9.27 10.86
CA ARG A 282 -7.26 10.65 10.59
C ARG A 282 -6.39 10.76 9.34
N THR A 283 -6.45 11.89 8.65
CA THR A 283 -5.62 12.19 7.47
C THR A 283 -5.02 13.58 7.61
N ALA A 284 -3.78 13.77 7.15
CA ALA A 284 -3.12 15.07 7.20
C ALA A 284 -3.90 16.06 6.31
N GLY A 285 -4.01 17.32 6.74
CA GLY A 285 -4.72 18.34 5.96
C GLY A 285 -4.02 18.64 4.62
N PHE A 286 -2.72 18.38 4.54
CA PHE A 286 -1.86 18.53 3.36
C PHE A 286 -0.63 17.65 3.56
N TYR A 287 0.03 17.22 2.48
CA TYR A 287 1.13 16.24 2.59
C TYR A 287 2.53 16.87 2.45
N GLN A 288 2.60 18.14 2.03
CA GLN A 288 3.81 18.94 1.90
C GLN A 288 3.85 20.01 2.98
N SER A 289 4.98 20.19 3.66
CA SER A 289 5.11 21.22 4.69
C SER A 289 5.04 22.61 4.07
N ARG A 290 4.20 23.46 4.67
CA ARG A 290 4.16 24.90 4.34
C ARG A 290 5.36 25.66 4.91
N LYS A 291 6.00 25.12 5.95
CA LYS A 291 7.19 25.70 6.60
C LYS A 291 8.46 25.34 5.84
N PHE A 292 8.53 24.13 5.31
CA PHE A 292 9.69 23.59 4.60
C PHE A 292 9.21 22.95 3.28
N PRO A 293 9.19 23.68 2.16
CA PRO A 293 8.60 23.19 0.91
C PRO A 293 9.15 21.85 0.39
N ARG A 294 10.37 21.46 0.79
CA ARG A 294 11.00 20.18 0.45
C ARG A 294 10.86 19.12 1.55
N ALA A 295 9.88 19.28 2.46
CA ALA A 295 9.55 18.29 3.48
C ALA A 295 8.12 17.75 3.32
N PHE A 296 7.96 16.43 3.47
CA PHE A 296 6.71 15.72 3.19
C PHE A 296 6.41 14.66 4.25
N VAL A 297 5.13 14.32 4.41
CA VAL A 297 4.69 13.11 5.15
C VAL A 297 4.30 12.02 4.16
N VAL A 298 4.63 10.76 4.46
CA VAL A 298 4.38 9.61 3.57
C VAL A 298 3.87 8.42 4.39
N GLY A 299 2.82 7.73 3.90
CA GLY A 299 2.22 6.58 4.57
C GLY A 299 1.57 6.93 5.89
N ASP A 300 1.82 6.14 6.93
CA ASP A 300 1.13 6.28 8.22
C ASP A 300 1.35 7.67 8.90
N ALA A 301 2.41 8.40 8.51
CA ALA A 301 2.62 9.77 8.95
C ALA A 301 1.61 10.75 8.34
N ALA A 302 1.09 10.44 7.15
CA ALA A 302 0.11 11.23 6.40
C ALA A 302 -1.33 10.77 6.64
N HIS A 303 -1.58 9.49 6.93
CA HIS A 303 -2.91 8.95 7.16
C HIS A 303 -2.87 7.77 8.12
N ALA A 304 -3.86 7.63 8.98
CA ALA A 304 -3.96 6.49 9.88
C ALA A 304 -5.42 6.08 9.97
N PHE A 305 -5.71 4.80 9.77
CA PHE A 305 -7.08 4.28 9.81
C PHE A 305 -7.12 2.88 10.43
N PRO A 306 -8.31 2.37 10.78
CA PRO A 306 -8.48 1.04 11.38
C PRO A 306 -7.93 -0.07 10.48
N PRO A 307 -7.55 -1.25 11.03
CA PRO A 307 -7.00 -2.36 10.23
C PRO A 307 -8.02 -3.00 9.28
N THR A 308 -9.30 -2.67 9.41
CA THR A 308 -10.41 -3.26 8.66
C THR A 308 -10.31 -2.93 7.17
N GLY A 309 -9.89 -3.92 6.37
CA GLY A 309 -9.62 -3.81 4.93
C GLY A 309 -8.13 -3.82 4.55
N GLY A 310 -7.19 -3.82 5.50
CA GLY A 310 -5.76 -3.99 5.20
C GLY A 310 -5.11 -2.88 4.36
N LEU A 311 -5.67 -1.66 4.36
CA LEU A 311 -5.32 -0.62 3.38
C LEU A 311 -4.05 0.20 3.72
N GLY A 312 -3.55 0.14 4.96
CA GLY A 312 -2.59 1.12 5.51
C GLY A 312 -1.23 1.10 4.82
N VAL A 313 -0.52 -0.02 4.97
CA VAL A 313 0.82 -0.21 4.40
C VAL A 313 0.81 -0.02 2.88
N ASN A 314 -0.25 -0.51 2.21
CA ASN A 314 -0.39 -0.45 0.77
C ASN A 314 -0.60 0.99 0.28
N THR A 315 -1.41 1.78 0.99
CA THR A 315 -1.59 3.21 0.68
C THR A 315 -0.27 3.95 0.82
N GLY A 316 0.53 3.65 1.85
CA GLY A 316 1.85 4.26 2.05
C GLY A 316 2.88 3.88 0.99
N ILE A 317 2.88 2.64 0.49
CA ILE A 317 3.73 2.21 -0.64
C ILE A 317 3.34 2.97 -1.92
N ALA A 318 2.04 3.12 -2.19
CA ALA A 318 1.56 3.90 -3.33
C ALA A 318 1.88 5.41 -3.20
N ASP A 319 1.88 5.95 -1.97
CA ASP A 319 2.33 7.33 -1.72
C ASP A 319 3.80 7.53 -2.06
N ALA A 320 4.66 6.60 -1.61
CA ALA A 320 6.09 6.63 -1.91
C ALA A 320 6.34 6.60 -3.42
N HIS A 321 5.63 5.73 -4.14
CA HIS A 321 5.72 5.62 -5.59
C HIS A 321 5.35 6.92 -6.30
N ASN A 322 4.24 7.56 -5.90
CA ASN A 322 3.80 8.81 -6.49
C ASN A 322 4.76 9.98 -6.23
N LEU A 323 5.34 10.07 -5.03
CA LEU A 323 6.26 11.15 -4.67
C LEU A 323 7.64 10.98 -5.31
N ALA A 324 8.16 9.75 -5.37
CA ALA A 324 9.55 9.50 -5.79
C ALA A 324 9.84 9.98 -7.22
N TRP A 325 8.97 9.69 -8.19
CA TRP A 325 9.19 10.13 -9.58
C TRP A 325 9.05 11.66 -9.74
N LYS A 326 8.25 12.31 -8.89
CA LYS A 326 8.13 13.78 -8.89
C LYS A 326 9.38 14.44 -8.35
N ILE A 327 9.99 13.85 -7.32
CA ILE A 327 11.31 14.27 -6.84
C ILE A 327 12.34 14.10 -7.96
N GLN A 328 12.36 12.94 -8.63
CA GLN A 328 13.23 12.73 -9.80
C GLN A 328 12.98 13.78 -10.89
N ALA A 329 11.73 14.06 -11.25
CA ALA A 329 11.40 15.05 -12.28
C ALA A 329 11.98 16.43 -11.94
N VAL A 330 11.95 16.84 -10.67
CA VAL A 330 12.59 18.09 -10.22
C VAL A 330 14.11 18.01 -10.29
N GLU A 331 14.71 16.94 -9.78
CA GLU A 331 16.16 16.79 -9.70
C GLU A 331 16.82 16.62 -11.08
N ASN A 332 16.12 16.02 -12.05
CA ASN A 332 16.55 15.89 -13.43
C ASN A 332 16.17 17.10 -14.32
N GLY A 333 15.52 18.12 -13.74
CA GLY A 333 15.13 19.33 -14.47
C GLY A 333 13.98 19.14 -15.47
N TRP A 334 13.19 18.08 -15.34
CA TRP A 334 11.96 17.87 -16.13
C TRP A 334 10.85 18.83 -15.70
N ALA A 335 10.79 19.12 -14.40
CA ALA A 335 9.77 19.94 -13.78
C ALA A 335 10.39 20.93 -12.81
N ASN A 336 9.68 22.03 -12.57
CA ASN A 336 9.98 22.89 -11.44
C ASN A 336 9.35 22.33 -10.14
N GLU A 337 9.60 22.94 -8.99
CA GLU A 337 9.13 22.42 -7.70
C GLU A 337 7.60 22.35 -7.52
N THR A 338 6.80 23.03 -8.36
CA THR A 338 5.32 23.03 -8.21
C THR A 338 4.74 21.63 -8.36
N ILE A 339 5.34 20.78 -9.20
CA ILE A 339 4.91 19.39 -9.39
C ILE A 339 4.83 18.63 -8.06
N LEU A 340 5.68 18.97 -7.08
CA LEU A 340 5.69 18.30 -5.78
C LEU A 340 4.38 18.53 -5.00
N ALA A 341 3.70 19.65 -5.23
CA ALA A 341 2.40 19.92 -4.60
C ALA A 341 1.31 18.97 -5.09
N THR A 342 1.44 18.42 -6.30
CA THR A 342 0.48 17.43 -6.84
C THR A 342 0.48 16.13 -6.05
N TYR A 343 1.55 15.80 -5.30
CA TYR A 343 1.56 14.63 -4.42
C TYR A 343 0.39 14.65 -3.44
N GLY A 344 0.16 15.78 -2.76
CA GLY A 344 -0.97 15.94 -1.87
C GLY A 344 -2.31 15.93 -2.61
N LYS A 345 -2.40 16.61 -3.77
CA LYS A 345 -3.62 16.66 -4.60
C LYS A 345 -4.07 15.26 -5.06
N GLU A 346 -3.13 14.38 -5.38
CA GLU A 346 -3.41 13.06 -5.93
C GLU A 346 -3.60 11.99 -4.83
N ARG A 347 -2.77 12.01 -3.78
CA ARG A 347 -2.72 10.92 -2.79
C ARG A 347 -3.64 11.14 -1.59
N ARG A 348 -3.95 12.38 -1.24
CA ARG A 348 -4.87 12.67 -0.12
C ARG A 348 -6.29 12.15 -0.38
N PRO A 349 -6.92 12.37 -1.56
CA PRO A 349 -8.26 11.83 -1.83
C PRO A 349 -8.32 10.31 -1.71
N VAL A 350 -7.28 9.60 -2.19
CA VAL A 350 -7.18 8.14 -2.08
C VAL A 350 -7.11 7.69 -0.61
N ALA A 351 -6.31 8.37 0.21
CA ALA A 351 -6.22 8.05 1.63
C ALA A 351 -7.53 8.34 2.40
N VAL A 352 -8.25 9.40 2.02
CA VAL A 352 -9.59 9.71 2.59
C VAL A 352 -10.59 8.62 2.21
N ALA A 353 -10.61 8.18 0.96
CA ALA A 353 -11.45 7.07 0.49
C ALA A 353 -11.20 5.78 1.28
N ASN A 354 -9.93 5.41 1.44
CA ASN A 354 -9.51 4.23 2.18
C ASN A 354 -9.89 4.32 3.66
N ALA A 355 -9.77 5.52 4.26
CA ALA A 355 -10.18 5.75 5.63
C ALA A 355 -11.70 5.67 5.82
N HIS A 356 -12.49 6.21 4.88
CA HIS A 356 -13.94 6.09 4.87
C HIS A 356 -14.39 4.62 4.74
N GLN A 357 -13.82 3.86 3.81
CA GLN A 357 -14.12 2.44 3.69
C GLN A 357 -13.71 1.68 4.96
N SER A 358 -12.56 2.00 5.55
CA SER A 358 -12.12 1.37 6.80
C SER A 358 -13.11 1.62 7.94
N VAL A 359 -13.66 2.84 8.05
CA VAL A 359 -14.67 3.17 9.06
C VAL A 359 -16.01 2.48 8.76
N LYS A 360 -16.45 2.45 7.49
CA LYS A 360 -17.64 1.70 7.03
C LYS A 360 -17.53 0.22 7.40
N ASN A 361 -16.38 -0.41 7.11
CA ASN A 361 -16.09 -1.80 7.49
C ASN A 361 -16.13 -2.00 9.01
N GLN A 362 -15.56 -1.08 9.79
CA GLN A 362 -15.60 -1.15 11.25
C GLN A 362 -17.03 -1.09 11.82
N VAL A 363 -17.91 -0.27 11.22
CA VAL A 363 -19.33 -0.19 11.61
C VAL A 363 -20.07 -1.47 11.23
N LYS A 364 -19.93 -1.97 10.00
CA LYS A 364 -20.54 -3.24 9.54
C LYS A 364 -20.10 -4.43 10.39
N LEU A 365 -18.81 -4.46 10.75
CA LEU A 365 -18.25 -5.51 11.59
C LEU A 365 -18.88 -5.53 12.99
N ARG A 366 -19.30 -4.37 13.54
CA ARG A 366 -20.01 -4.32 14.82
C ARG A 366 -21.35 -5.07 14.75
N ASN A 367 -22.07 -4.95 13.64
CA ASN A 367 -23.34 -5.64 13.44
C ASN A 367 -23.12 -7.14 13.27
N LEU A 368 -22.13 -7.55 12.47
CA LEU A 368 -21.73 -8.94 12.33
C LEU A 368 -21.32 -9.57 13.67
N LYS A 369 -20.53 -8.84 14.48
CA LYS A 369 -20.18 -9.25 15.84
C LYS A 369 -21.40 -9.41 16.75
N ALA A 370 -22.46 -8.65 16.55
CA ALA A 370 -23.70 -8.78 17.30
C ALA A 370 -24.49 -10.03 16.86
N ALA A 371 -24.57 -10.31 15.56
CA ALA A 371 -25.19 -11.52 15.03
C ALA A 371 -24.49 -12.81 15.49
N LEU A 372 -23.17 -12.77 15.70
CA LEU A 372 -22.38 -13.88 16.22
C LEU A 372 -22.57 -14.14 17.74
N ARG A 373 -23.40 -13.39 18.45
CA ARG A 373 -23.59 -13.58 19.90
C ARG A 373 -24.67 -14.62 20.18
N ASN A 374 -24.44 -15.42 21.23
CA ASN A 374 -25.42 -16.37 21.77
C ASN A 374 -26.16 -17.21 20.72
N PRO A 375 -25.44 -17.97 19.86
CA PRO A 375 -26.10 -18.85 18.90
C PRO A 375 -27.03 -19.85 19.63
N PRO A 376 -28.23 -20.15 19.10
CA PRO A 376 -29.09 -21.21 19.64
C PRO A 376 -28.36 -22.56 19.68
N THR A 377 -28.60 -23.36 20.71
CA THR A 377 -27.91 -24.66 20.87
C THR A 377 -28.55 -25.78 20.07
N ASP A 378 -29.87 -25.77 19.93
CA ASP A 378 -30.62 -26.75 19.15
C ASP A 378 -30.68 -26.33 17.67
N THR A 379 -29.89 -27.03 16.85
CA THR A 379 -29.79 -26.75 15.41
C THR A 379 -30.99 -27.19 14.59
N ALA A 380 -31.94 -27.92 15.18
CA ALA A 380 -33.18 -28.31 14.52
C ALA A 380 -34.35 -27.38 14.86
N SER A 381 -34.11 -26.33 15.66
CA SER A 381 -35.14 -25.40 16.12
C SER A 381 -35.38 -24.25 15.14
N GLU A 382 -36.60 -23.70 15.14
CA GLU A 382 -36.90 -22.48 14.37
C GLU A 382 -36.06 -21.28 14.82
N ASP A 383 -35.64 -21.23 16.09
CA ASP A 383 -34.75 -20.20 16.60
C ASP A 383 -33.38 -20.26 15.92
N TRP A 384 -32.86 -21.47 15.67
CA TRP A 384 -31.62 -21.65 14.92
C TRP A 384 -31.76 -21.16 13.49
N ASP A 385 -32.85 -21.51 12.81
CA ASP A 385 -33.08 -21.08 11.42
C ASP A 385 -33.13 -19.56 11.31
N ARG A 386 -33.88 -18.89 12.21
CA ARG A 386 -33.94 -17.42 12.29
C ARG A 386 -32.58 -16.80 12.58
N TRP A 387 -31.83 -17.34 13.53
CA TRP A 387 -30.50 -16.85 13.87
C TRP A 387 -29.52 -17.02 12.69
N LYS A 388 -29.56 -18.15 12.01
CA LYS A 388 -28.68 -18.47 10.88
C LYS A 388 -28.98 -17.57 9.68
N GLU A 389 -30.24 -17.33 9.36
CA GLU A 389 -30.65 -16.41 8.30
C GLU A 389 -30.16 -14.97 8.58
N HIS A 390 -30.29 -14.51 9.83
CA HIS A 390 -29.75 -13.22 10.24
C HIS A 390 -28.21 -13.17 10.11
N LEU A 391 -27.50 -14.20 10.58
CA LEU A 391 -26.05 -14.29 10.42
C LEU A 391 -25.64 -14.25 8.94
N ASP A 392 -26.30 -15.01 8.07
CA ASP A 392 -25.97 -15.04 6.64
C ASP A 392 -26.21 -13.69 5.96
N THR A 393 -27.23 -12.95 6.41
CA THR A 393 -27.48 -11.59 5.96
C THR A 393 -26.33 -10.66 6.35
N GLU A 394 -25.87 -10.71 7.60
CA GLU A 394 -24.73 -9.91 8.07
C GLU A 394 -23.40 -10.31 7.42
N LEU A 395 -23.19 -11.61 7.16
CA LEU A 395 -22.02 -12.09 6.43
C LEU A 395 -21.96 -11.50 5.02
N ARG A 396 -23.06 -11.58 4.26
CA ARG A 396 -23.16 -10.97 2.91
C ARG A 396 -22.93 -9.47 2.96
N ALA A 397 -23.47 -8.77 3.96
CA ALA A 397 -23.28 -7.32 4.12
C ALA A 397 -21.82 -6.92 4.35
N ASN A 398 -20.99 -7.83 4.85
CA ASN A 398 -19.57 -7.65 5.12
C ASN A 398 -18.64 -8.17 4.01
N ALA A 399 -19.15 -8.66 2.87
CA ALA A 399 -18.31 -9.18 1.78
C ALA A 399 -17.27 -8.14 1.29
N GLU A 400 -17.69 -6.88 1.11
CA GLU A 400 -16.82 -5.73 0.75
C GLU A 400 -15.65 -5.47 1.73
N HIS A 401 -15.74 -5.94 2.98
CA HIS A 401 -14.63 -5.81 3.93
C HIS A 401 -13.44 -6.69 3.51
N PHE A 402 -13.72 -7.77 2.78
CA PHE A 402 -12.76 -8.77 2.35
C PHE A 402 -12.66 -8.86 0.83
N ASP A 403 -13.20 -7.90 0.08
CA ASP A 403 -12.93 -7.70 -1.34
C ASP A 403 -12.94 -6.20 -1.64
N SER A 404 -11.74 -5.64 -1.83
CA SER A 404 -11.55 -4.20 -1.99
C SER A 404 -10.79 -3.83 -3.26
N ILE A 405 -10.86 -4.67 -4.31
CA ILE A 405 -10.05 -4.53 -5.52
C ILE A 405 -10.13 -3.14 -6.19
N ARG A 406 -11.28 -2.45 -6.13
CA ARG A 406 -11.43 -1.08 -6.67
C ARG A 406 -10.56 -0.08 -5.90
N LEU A 407 -10.49 -0.20 -4.57
CA LEU A 407 -9.62 0.67 -3.75
C LEU A 407 -8.14 0.33 -3.94
N GLN A 408 -7.84 -0.91 -4.32
CA GLN A 408 -6.47 -1.37 -4.52
C GLN A 408 -5.90 -0.85 -5.84
N ILE A 409 -6.62 -1.00 -6.96
CA ILE A 409 -6.11 -0.70 -8.31
C ILE A 409 -7.04 0.17 -9.19
N GLY A 410 -8.23 0.52 -8.70
CA GLY A 410 -9.25 1.26 -9.44
C GLY A 410 -9.39 2.74 -9.08
N TYR A 411 -8.62 3.26 -8.12
CA TYR A 411 -8.64 4.69 -7.81
C TYR A 411 -8.12 5.52 -8.99
N ARG A 412 -8.70 6.70 -9.20
CA ARG A 412 -8.30 7.65 -10.27
C ARG A 412 -7.85 8.98 -9.67
N TYR A 413 -6.67 9.46 -10.07
CA TYR A 413 -6.22 10.80 -9.71
C TYR A 413 -7.11 11.87 -10.34
N GLY A 414 -7.47 12.89 -9.56
CA GLY A 414 -8.41 13.94 -9.95
C GLY A 414 -9.87 13.65 -9.63
N GLU A 415 -10.18 12.53 -8.97
CA GLU A 415 -11.49 12.33 -8.33
C GLU A 415 -11.60 13.10 -7.01
N ASP A 416 -12.79 13.66 -6.76
CA ASP A 416 -13.08 14.39 -5.53
C ASP A 416 -13.11 13.46 -4.31
N GLU A 417 -12.72 14.02 -3.15
CA GLU A 417 -12.61 13.26 -1.90
C GLU A 417 -13.91 12.63 -1.42
N VAL A 418 -15.06 13.20 -1.80
CA VAL A 418 -16.40 12.77 -1.38
C VAL A 418 -16.88 11.57 -2.19
N SER A 419 -16.66 11.58 -3.51
CA SER A 419 -17.11 10.50 -4.40
C SER A 419 -16.37 9.18 -4.15
N ALA A 420 -15.16 9.25 -3.59
CA ALA A 420 -14.29 8.09 -3.46
C ALA A 420 -14.77 7.05 -2.43
N GLY A 421 -15.66 7.42 -1.49
CA GLY A 421 -16.17 6.54 -0.43
C GLY A 421 -17.57 5.92 -0.66
N GLU A 422 -18.30 6.36 -1.68
CA GLU A 422 -19.70 5.94 -1.92
C GLU A 422 -19.84 4.78 -2.90
N GLU A 423 -18.87 4.58 -3.79
CA GLU A 423 -18.90 3.50 -4.80
C GLU A 423 -18.55 2.12 -4.19
N PRO A 424 -19.09 1.01 -4.74
CA PRO A 424 -18.73 -0.34 -4.33
C PRO A 424 -17.21 -0.57 -4.43
N CYS A 425 -16.57 -1.04 -3.37
CA CYS A 425 -15.11 -1.18 -3.32
C CYS A 425 -14.58 -2.47 -3.97
N ASP A 426 -15.47 -3.39 -4.34
CA ASP A 426 -15.21 -4.72 -4.89
C ASP A 426 -15.30 -4.77 -6.42
N VAL A 427 -15.72 -3.70 -7.09
CA VAL A 427 -15.87 -3.66 -8.56
C VAL A 427 -14.78 -2.80 -9.20
N TYR A 428 -13.79 -3.46 -9.83
CA TYR A 428 -12.81 -2.79 -10.68
C TYR A 428 -13.26 -2.80 -12.13
N VAL A 429 -13.30 -1.61 -12.75
CA VAL A 429 -13.55 -1.45 -14.19
C VAL A 429 -12.32 -0.77 -14.82
N PRO A 430 -11.62 -1.43 -15.75
CA PRO A 430 -10.57 -0.81 -16.56
C PRO A 430 -11.02 0.49 -17.23
N SER A 431 -10.15 1.50 -17.28
CA SER A 431 -10.47 2.81 -17.86
C SER A 431 -9.28 3.44 -18.56
N ASN A 432 -9.54 4.22 -19.61
CA ASN A 432 -8.57 5.11 -20.26
C ASN A 432 -8.61 6.56 -19.77
N LYS A 433 -9.47 6.89 -18.80
CA LYS A 433 -9.59 8.27 -18.32
C LYS A 433 -8.26 8.74 -17.71
N PRO A 434 -7.84 9.99 -17.96
CA PRO A 434 -6.67 10.58 -17.30
C PRO A 434 -6.70 10.40 -15.78
N GLY A 435 -5.54 10.10 -15.22
CA GLY A 435 -5.37 9.79 -13.80
C GLY A 435 -5.71 8.34 -13.43
N SER A 436 -6.24 7.52 -14.34
CA SER A 436 -6.50 6.09 -14.05
C SER A 436 -5.20 5.30 -14.12
N ARG A 437 -5.10 4.23 -13.33
CA ARG A 437 -4.03 3.24 -13.49
C ARG A 437 -4.12 2.58 -14.87
N LEU A 438 -3.00 2.40 -15.57
CA LEU A 438 -2.93 1.66 -16.83
C LEU A 438 -3.55 0.25 -16.62
N PRO A 439 -4.55 -0.15 -17.42
CA PRO A 439 -5.09 -1.50 -17.31
C PRO A 439 -4.06 -2.58 -17.64
N HIS A 440 -4.04 -3.64 -16.84
CA HIS A 440 -3.25 -4.82 -17.14
C HIS A 440 -3.83 -5.57 -18.35
N ALA A 441 -2.94 -6.04 -19.22
CA ALA A 441 -3.18 -7.17 -20.09
C ALA A 441 -1.87 -7.95 -20.28
N TRP A 442 -1.97 -9.24 -20.57
CA TRP A 442 -0.83 -10.04 -20.98
C TRP A 442 -0.46 -9.73 -22.44
N ILE A 443 0.84 -9.57 -22.67
CA ILE A 443 1.43 -9.30 -23.98
C ILE A 443 2.57 -10.27 -24.27
N PHE A 444 2.80 -10.57 -25.55
CA PHE A 444 4.09 -11.07 -26.02
C PHE A 444 4.94 -9.89 -26.48
N PHE A 445 5.96 -9.57 -25.69
CA PHE A 445 6.92 -8.52 -26.01
C PHE A 445 8.02 -9.08 -26.91
N LYS A 446 8.23 -8.44 -28.07
CA LYS A 446 9.18 -8.83 -29.12
C LYS A 446 9.11 -10.33 -29.48
N GLY A 447 7.91 -10.92 -29.41
CA GLY A 447 7.64 -12.32 -29.76
C GLY A 447 8.28 -13.38 -28.85
N GLN A 448 8.87 -13.01 -27.71
CA GLN A 448 9.69 -13.93 -26.91
C GLN A 448 9.28 -13.99 -25.44
N LYS A 449 8.92 -12.85 -24.84
CA LYS A 449 8.67 -12.76 -23.40
C LYS A 449 7.21 -12.44 -23.14
N ARG A 450 6.53 -13.26 -22.35
CA ARG A 450 5.22 -12.91 -21.79
C ARG A 450 5.42 -11.88 -20.69
N LEU A 451 4.80 -10.72 -20.85
CA LEU A 451 4.85 -9.59 -19.92
C LEU A 451 3.44 -9.06 -19.66
N SER A 452 3.31 -8.27 -18.61
CA SER A 452 2.19 -7.36 -18.40
C SER A 452 2.38 -6.07 -19.22
N THR A 453 1.30 -5.44 -19.68
CA THR A 453 1.34 -4.05 -20.20
C THR A 453 1.95 -3.07 -19.20
N LEU A 454 1.86 -3.35 -17.90
CA LEU A 454 2.48 -2.54 -16.84
C LEU A 454 4.01 -2.59 -16.87
N ASP A 455 4.59 -3.68 -17.36
CA ASP A 455 6.04 -3.87 -17.44
C ASP A 455 6.68 -3.01 -18.53
N LEU A 456 5.86 -2.41 -19.41
CA LEU A 456 6.31 -1.42 -20.39
C LEU A 456 6.69 -0.09 -19.72
N VAL A 457 6.18 0.16 -18.50
CA VAL A 457 6.44 1.39 -17.74
C VAL A 457 7.43 1.08 -16.63
N ASP A 458 8.72 1.25 -16.91
CA ASP A 458 9.77 0.98 -15.93
C ASP A 458 9.87 2.04 -14.82
N GLY A 459 9.23 3.20 -15.00
CA GLY A 459 9.21 4.31 -14.05
C GLY A 459 10.38 5.28 -14.22
N THR A 460 11.23 5.12 -15.22
CA THR A 460 12.37 6.02 -15.49
C THR A 460 12.05 7.10 -16.52
N GLY A 461 10.84 7.10 -17.08
CA GLY A 461 10.34 8.05 -18.06
C GLY A 461 8.84 7.90 -18.29
N PHE A 462 8.27 8.78 -19.12
CA PHE A 462 6.93 8.59 -19.65
C PHE A 462 6.94 7.46 -20.68
N VAL A 463 5.77 6.89 -20.95
CA VAL A 463 5.58 5.88 -21.98
C VAL A 463 4.50 6.33 -22.95
N LEU A 464 4.79 6.25 -24.25
CA LEU A 464 3.85 6.44 -25.34
C LEU A 464 3.60 5.09 -26.01
N ILE A 465 2.40 4.54 -25.84
CA ILE A 465 1.95 3.34 -26.56
C ILE A 465 1.24 3.78 -27.83
N LEU A 466 1.68 3.30 -28.99
CA LEU A 466 1.13 3.62 -30.30
C LEU A 466 0.20 2.50 -30.78
N SER A 467 -0.91 2.88 -31.42
CA SER A 467 -1.91 1.91 -31.91
C SER A 467 -1.38 0.99 -33.00
N ASP A 468 -0.48 1.47 -33.86
CA ASP A 468 0.17 0.70 -34.92
C ASP A 468 1.36 1.48 -35.54
N ASN A 469 1.83 1.03 -36.71
CA ASN A 469 2.87 1.70 -37.48
C ASN A 469 2.45 3.05 -38.09
N SER A 470 1.15 3.26 -38.35
CA SER A 470 0.64 4.53 -38.89
C SER A 470 0.77 5.68 -37.88
N ALA A 471 0.80 5.36 -36.59
CA ALA A 471 1.05 6.31 -35.50
C ALA A 471 2.54 6.70 -35.32
N GLY A 472 3.44 6.22 -36.19
CA GLY A 472 4.89 6.46 -36.09
C GLY A 472 5.32 7.93 -36.09
N PHE A 473 4.51 8.83 -36.66
CA PHE A 473 4.77 10.27 -36.64
C PHE A 473 4.77 10.86 -35.22
N LEU A 474 3.99 10.28 -34.28
CA LEU A 474 3.98 10.70 -32.88
C LEU A 474 5.33 10.41 -32.21
N ALA A 475 5.95 9.26 -32.53
CA ALA A 475 7.25 8.87 -31.97
C ALA A 475 8.39 9.81 -32.39
N ALA A 476 8.37 10.29 -33.63
CA ALA A 476 9.42 11.14 -34.17
C ALA A 476 9.49 12.49 -33.46
N ALA A 477 8.34 13.02 -33.01
CA ALA A 477 8.28 14.31 -32.37
C ALA A 477 8.73 14.30 -30.89
N VAL A 478 8.62 13.17 -30.20
CA VAL A 478 9.10 13.06 -28.82
C VAL A 478 10.62 13.02 -28.69
N ALA A 479 11.33 12.74 -29.79
CA ALA A 479 12.79 12.76 -29.82
C ALA A 479 13.39 14.18 -29.74
N ASP A 480 12.59 15.23 -30.01
CA ASP A 480 13.03 16.63 -30.05
C ASP A 480 12.14 17.54 -29.18
N PHE A 481 11.83 17.08 -27.97
CA PHE A 481 10.92 17.78 -27.05
C PHE A 481 11.52 19.11 -26.52
N LYS A 482 11.42 20.18 -27.31
CA LYS A 482 11.57 21.62 -27.02
C LYS A 482 12.44 22.00 -25.79
N GLY A 483 13.63 21.41 -25.64
CA GLY A 483 14.61 21.79 -24.61
C GLY A 483 14.29 21.36 -23.18
N VAL A 484 13.31 20.47 -22.93
CA VAL A 484 13.11 19.84 -21.61
C VAL A 484 13.65 18.41 -21.68
N PRO A 485 14.55 17.98 -20.77
CA PRO A 485 15.23 16.68 -20.87
C PRO A 485 14.35 15.49 -20.43
N VAL A 486 13.06 15.51 -20.79
CA VAL A 486 12.10 14.45 -20.46
C VAL A 486 12.36 13.22 -21.31
N THR A 487 12.36 12.06 -20.66
CA THR A 487 12.46 10.77 -21.35
C THR A 487 11.06 10.24 -21.66
N ILE A 488 10.78 9.92 -22.92
CA ILE A 488 9.55 9.27 -23.35
C ILE A 488 9.89 7.99 -24.14
N HIS A 489 9.59 6.83 -23.57
CA HIS A 489 9.75 5.54 -24.23
C HIS A 489 8.56 5.26 -25.13
N THR A 490 8.80 4.77 -26.35
CA THR A 490 7.73 4.48 -27.30
C THR A 490 7.62 2.98 -27.56
N PHE A 491 6.40 2.43 -27.54
CA PHE A 491 6.11 1.05 -27.90
C PHE A 491 4.93 0.97 -28.88
N ARG A 492 5.01 0.10 -29.87
CA ARG A 492 3.99 -0.09 -30.91
C ARG A 492 3.25 -1.41 -30.74
N VAL A 493 1.92 -1.34 -30.69
CA VAL A 493 1.06 -2.52 -30.80
C VAL A 493 1.26 -3.18 -32.17
N GLY A 494 1.32 -4.51 -32.20
CA GLY A 494 1.51 -5.32 -33.41
C GLY A 494 2.95 -5.39 -33.92
N SER A 495 3.86 -4.56 -33.40
CA SER A 495 5.28 -4.56 -33.78
C SER A 495 6.20 -4.83 -32.59
N ASP A 496 6.16 -3.99 -31.55
CA ASP A 496 6.98 -4.16 -30.35
C ASP A 496 6.35 -5.19 -29.40
N PHE A 497 5.02 -5.28 -29.38
CA PHE A 497 4.29 -6.30 -28.63
C PHE A 497 2.95 -6.66 -29.27
N VAL A 498 2.44 -7.85 -28.94
CA VAL A 498 1.11 -8.34 -29.33
C VAL A 498 0.31 -8.65 -28.06
N LEU A 499 -0.96 -8.23 -28.03
CA LEU A 499 -1.89 -8.48 -26.92
C LEU A 499 -2.44 -9.91 -26.99
N LEU A 500 -2.70 -10.49 -25.82
CA LEU A 500 -3.43 -11.76 -25.72
C LEU A 500 -4.95 -11.57 -25.56
N ALA A 501 -5.40 -10.33 -25.41
CA ALA A 501 -6.81 -10.02 -25.20
C ALA A 501 -7.22 -8.75 -25.98
N ASP A 502 -8.12 -8.92 -26.95
CA ASP A 502 -8.52 -7.86 -27.88
C ASP A 502 -9.29 -6.70 -27.23
N TRP A 503 -9.99 -6.98 -26.11
CA TRP A 503 -10.76 -5.98 -25.36
C TRP A 503 -9.92 -4.80 -24.88
N TRP A 504 -8.61 -5.01 -24.71
CA TRP A 504 -7.72 -4.02 -24.13
C TRP A 504 -7.59 -2.79 -25.04
N LEU A 505 -7.50 -2.96 -26.37
CA LEU A 505 -7.34 -1.85 -27.31
C LEU A 505 -8.53 -0.90 -27.29
N SER A 506 -9.76 -1.42 -27.28
CA SER A 506 -10.96 -0.59 -27.21
C SER A 506 -11.05 0.13 -25.86
N THR A 507 -10.68 -0.55 -24.78
CA THR A 507 -10.71 0.01 -23.43
C THR A 507 -9.74 1.16 -23.27
N VAL A 508 -8.50 1.02 -23.78
CA VAL A 508 -7.49 2.06 -23.64
C VAL A 508 -7.54 3.13 -24.74
N GLY A 509 -8.51 3.05 -25.66
CA GLY A 509 -8.69 4.02 -26.74
C GLY A 509 -7.65 3.93 -27.87
N LEU A 510 -7.13 2.74 -28.16
CA LEU A 510 -6.13 2.49 -29.21
C LEU A 510 -6.67 1.68 -30.40
N SER A 511 -7.99 1.52 -30.53
CA SER A 511 -8.59 0.86 -31.70
C SER A 511 -8.47 1.66 -33.00
N SER A 512 -8.27 2.98 -32.92
CA SER A 512 -8.13 3.84 -34.09
C SER A 512 -6.67 3.90 -34.56
N PRO A 513 -6.38 3.65 -35.85
CA PRO A 513 -5.05 3.87 -36.42
C PRO A 513 -4.57 5.31 -36.20
N GLY A 514 -3.26 5.51 -36.06
CA GLY A 514 -2.67 6.85 -35.92
C GLY A 514 -2.83 7.48 -34.52
N SER A 515 -3.23 6.70 -33.51
CA SER A 515 -3.42 7.18 -32.14
C SER A 515 -2.35 6.66 -31.18
N GLY A 516 -2.24 7.30 -30.02
CA GLY A 516 -1.37 6.89 -28.93
C GLY A 516 -2.00 7.06 -27.56
N LEU A 517 -1.37 6.45 -26.55
CA LEU A 517 -1.72 6.55 -25.14
C LEU A 517 -0.46 6.93 -24.36
N LEU A 518 -0.53 8.08 -23.68
CA LEU A 518 0.57 8.60 -22.89
C LEU A 518 0.40 8.24 -21.42
N ILE A 519 1.45 7.70 -20.81
CA ILE A 519 1.45 7.14 -19.46
C ILE A 519 2.61 7.73 -18.66
N ARG A 520 2.35 8.07 -17.40
CA ARG A 520 3.32 8.60 -16.45
C ARG A 520 4.27 7.52 -15.94
N PRO A 521 5.44 7.92 -15.38
CA PRO A 521 6.36 7.00 -14.70
C PRO A 521 5.69 6.12 -13.63
N ASP A 522 4.65 6.63 -12.96
CA ASP A 522 3.92 5.88 -11.91
C ASP A 522 2.77 5.01 -12.41
N GLN A 523 2.77 4.66 -13.71
CA GLN A 523 1.78 3.81 -14.39
C GLN A 523 0.36 4.39 -14.48
N HIS A 524 0.22 5.71 -14.31
CA HIS A 524 -1.08 6.39 -14.45
C HIS A 524 -1.20 7.04 -15.83
N ILE A 525 -2.36 6.90 -16.45
CA ILE A 525 -2.65 7.43 -17.78
C ILE A 525 -2.69 8.95 -17.72
N LEU A 526 -2.01 9.60 -18.66
CA LEU A 526 -2.07 11.04 -18.86
C LEU A 526 -3.14 11.41 -19.89
N GLY A 527 -3.29 10.61 -20.95
CA GLY A 527 -4.36 10.75 -21.92
C GLY A 527 -4.09 10.03 -23.23
N ASN A 528 -5.13 9.90 -24.06
CA ASN A 528 -5.00 9.53 -25.46
C ASN A 528 -4.54 10.73 -26.28
N VAL A 529 -3.79 10.46 -27.35
CA VAL A 529 -3.22 11.48 -28.26
C VAL A 529 -3.39 11.05 -29.71
N THR A 530 -3.57 12.02 -30.59
CA THR A 530 -3.64 11.87 -32.06
C THR A 530 -2.72 12.85 -32.78
N SER A 531 -2.10 13.77 -32.05
CA SER A 531 -1.18 14.79 -32.56
C SER A 531 0.02 14.96 -31.63
N VAL A 532 1.07 15.58 -32.16
CA VAL A 532 2.28 15.92 -31.41
C VAL A 532 1.98 17.01 -30.39
N GLU A 533 1.15 17.98 -30.76
CA GLU A 533 0.75 19.10 -29.92
C GLU A 533 0.02 18.63 -28.66
N GLU A 534 -0.82 17.60 -28.76
CA GLU A 534 -1.48 17.00 -27.60
C GLU A 534 -0.47 16.33 -26.65
N ILE A 535 0.56 15.66 -27.17
CA ILE A 535 1.64 15.10 -26.34
C ILE A 535 2.34 16.23 -25.58
N GLU A 536 2.75 17.29 -26.29
CA GLU A 536 3.41 18.44 -25.69
C GLU A 536 2.55 19.09 -24.60
N GLN A 537 1.27 19.32 -24.87
CA GLN A 537 0.34 19.91 -23.91
C GLN A 537 0.15 19.04 -22.67
N LEU A 538 -0.06 17.74 -22.84
CA LEU A 538 -0.27 16.81 -21.72
C LEU A 538 0.97 16.69 -20.85
N VAL A 539 2.15 16.49 -21.44
CA VAL A 539 3.43 16.42 -20.70
C VAL A 539 3.71 17.73 -19.98
N ALA A 540 3.56 18.88 -20.66
CA ALA A 540 3.77 20.19 -20.04
C ALA A 540 2.78 20.44 -18.89
N ALA A 541 1.50 20.11 -19.07
CA ALA A 541 0.50 20.21 -18.01
C ALA A 541 0.85 19.34 -16.80
N CYS A 542 1.33 18.11 -17.04
CA CYS A 542 1.74 17.20 -15.97
C CYS A 542 2.93 17.75 -15.17
N LEU A 543 3.91 18.36 -15.85
CA LEU A 543 5.16 18.84 -15.24
C LEU A 543 5.04 20.24 -14.62
N CYS A 544 3.97 20.99 -14.93
CA CYS A 544 3.70 22.35 -14.41
C CYS A 544 2.57 22.42 -13.35
N ALA A 545 1.90 21.30 -13.03
CA ALA A 545 0.69 21.25 -12.18
C ALA A 545 0.88 21.43 -10.67
#